data_AF-A0A1I3SVT8-F1
#
_entry.id   AF-A0A1I3SVT8-F1
#
_cell.length_a   1.000
_cell.length_b   1.000
_cell.length_c   1.000
_cell.angle_alpha   90.00
_cell.angle_beta   90.00
_cell.angle_gamma   90.00
#
_symmetry.space_group_name_H-M   'P 1'
#
loop_
_entity.id
_entity.type
_entity.pdbx_description
1 polymer ?
#
loop_
_entity_poly.entity_id
_entity_poly.type
_entity_poly.pdbx_seq_one_letter_code
_entity_poly.pdbx_strand_id
1 'polypeptide(L)'
;MENDQKETRSFQANNNKGQINYATDHAKIDATMITNIGHDGMTLSDYIEELFTLLEQTDQVSTEDKEVLRDLLETVDEQSGKGQPRKTIVNQALDRLSKLSPLFVAGSGTGQVISAITDILDVWK
;
A
#
# COMPACT_ATOMS: atom_id res chain seq x y z
N MET A 1 22.96 22.24 42.37
CA MET A 1 21.94 21.20 42.59
C MET A 1 20.66 21.76 42.00
N GLU A 2 20.42 21.47 40.73
CA GLU A 2 19.25 21.93 39.97
C GLU A 2 18.24 20.77 39.99
N ASN A 3 17.06 21.01 40.55
CA ASN A 3 16.03 19.99 40.72
C ASN A 3 15.13 19.96 39.47
N ASP A 4 15.16 18.84 38.76
CA ASP A 4 14.26 18.45 37.68
C ASP A 4 12.80 18.51 38.13
N GLN A 5 12.04 19.52 37.67
CA GLN A 5 10.58 19.45 37.65
C GLN A 5 10.14 18.70 36.40
N LYS A 6 9.96 17.40 36.57
CA LYS A 6 9.26 16.52 35.62
C LYS A 6 7.78 16.92 35.61
N GLU A 7 7.33 17.64 34.58
CA GLU A 7 5.90 17.88 34.33
C GLU A 7 5.19 16.53 34.13
N THR A 8 4.45 16.07 35.14
CA THR A 8 3.50 14.98 35.00
C THR A 8 2.30 15.48 34.20
N ARG A 9 2.37 15.38 32.87
CA ARG A 9 1.20 15.63 32.00
C ARG A 9 0.21 14.49 32.18
N SER A 10 -0.92 14.79 32.82
CA SER A 10 -2.00 13.83 33.02
C SER A 10 -2.58 13.38 31.69
N PHE A 11 -2.54 12.09 31.42
CA PHE A 11 -3.18 11.46 30.27
C PHE A 11 -4.69 11.38 30.50
N GLN A 12 -5.48 11.99 29.62
CA GLN A 12 -6.89 11.63 29.46
C GLN A 12 -7.08 10.98 28.09
N ALA A 13 -7.22 9.65 28.09
CA ALA A 13 -7.59 8.88 26.92
C ALA A 13 -9.12 8.82 26.84
N ASN A 14 -9.73 9.60 25.95
CA ASN A 14 -11.12 9.39 25.58
C ASN A 14 -11.19 8.34 24.47
N ASN A 15 -11.52 7.12 24.87
CA ASN A 15 -11.74 6.00 23.96
C ASN A 15 -13.12 6.15 23.30
N ASN A 16 -13.15 6.78 22.12
CA ASN A 16 -14.35 6.86 21.31
C ASN A 16 -14.11 6.06 20.01
N LYS A 17 -14.31 4.74 20.09
CA LYS A 17 -14.53 3.84 18.95
C LYS A 17 -13.60 4.05 17.74
N GLY A 18 -12.32 3.76 17.91
CA GLY A 18 -11.48 3.30 16.79
C GLY A 18 -10.72 4.36 15.97
N GLN A 19 -10.58 5.60 16.44
CA GLN A 19 -9.64 6.54 15.82
C GLN A 19 -8.76 7.20 16.87
N ILE A 20 -7.46 6.92 16.78
CA ILE A 20 -6.44 7.62 17.56
C ILE A 20 -5.89 8.75 16.68
N ASN A 21 -6.14 10.00 17.06
CA ASN A 21 -5.58 11.17 16.40
C ASN A 21 -4.25 11.56 17.07
N TYR A 22 -3.12 11.26 16.42
CA TYR A 22 -1.81 11.78 16.81
C TYR A 22 -1.41 12.96 15.90
N ALA A 23 -1.08 14.09 16.53
CA ALA A 23 -0.96 15.39 15.89
C ALA A 23 0.03 15.46 14.70
N THR A 24 -0.53 15.87 13.57
CA THR A 24 0.01 16.65 12.43
C THR A 24 1.19 16.11 11.59
N ASP A 25 2.15 15.37 12.14
CA ASP A 25 3.18 14.65 11.33
C ASP A 25 2.95 13.13 11.36
N HIS A 26 2.66 12.58 12.54
CA HIS A 26 2.23 11.18 12.64
C HIS A 26 0.87 10.95 11.98
N ALA A 27 -0.05 11.91 12.00
CA ALA A 27 -1.33 11.78 11.28
C ALA A 27 -1.16 11.56 9.77
N LYS A 28 -0.14 12.16 9.13
CA LYS A 28 0.13 11.91 7.71
C LYS A 28 0.75 10.53 7.49
N ILE A 29 1.68 10.13 8.34
CA ILE A 29 2.32 8.80 8.28
C ILE A 29 1.28 7.70 8.55
N ASP A 30 0.44 7.88 9.57
CA ASP A 30 -0.67 6.97 9.92
C ASP A 30 -1.73 6.93 8.82
N ALA A 31 -2.14 8.08 8.26
CA ALA A 31 -3.07 8.10 7.13
C ALA A 31 -2.47 7.41 5.90
N THR A 32 -1.19 7.61 5.63
CA THR A 32 -0.45 6.99 4.52
C THR A 32 -0.32 5.48 4.72
N MET A 33 -0.02 5.03 5.94
CA MET A 33 0.00 3.60 6.28
C MET A 33 -1.38 2.99 6.13
N ILE A 34 -2.44 3.65 6.61
CA ILE A 34 -3.83 3.18 6.46
C ILE A 34 -4.22 3.06 4.99
N THR A 35 -3.78 3.98 4.11
CA THR A 35 -4.10 3.94 2.67
C THR A 35 -3.35 2.87 1.89
N ASN A 36 -2.27 2.31 2.45
CA ASN A 36 -1.44 1.29 1.80
C ASN A 36 -1.66 -0.12 2.37
N ILE A 37 -2.64 -0.29 3.25
CA ILE A 37 -2.99 -1.57 3.87
C ILE A 37 -4.22 -2.15 3.16
N GLY A 38 -4.10 -3.39 2.70
CA GLY A 38 -5.21 -4.18 2.15
C GLY A 38 -6.19 -4.64 3.23
N HIS A 39 -7.27 -5.29 2.79
CA HIS A 39 -8.38 -5.68 3.68
C HIS A 39 -8.00 -6.70 4.77
N ASP A 40 -6.86 -7.38 4.61
CA ASP A 40 -6.32 -8.43 5.50
C ASP A 40 -5.19 -7.93 6.41
N GLY A 41 -4.79 -6.65 6.29
CA GLY A 41 -3.69 -6.06 7.05
C GLY A 41 -2.32 -6.13 6.35
N MET A 42 -2.22 -6.70 5.15
CA MET A 42 -0.99 -6.70 4.34
C MET A 42 -0.74 -5.33 3.72
N THR A 43 0.53 -4.96 3.58
CA THR A 43 0.92 -3.70 2.94
C THR A 43 1.02 -3.85 1.42
N LEU A 44 1.02 -2.73 0.70
CA LEU A 44 1.28 -2.72 -0.75
C LEU A 44 2.60 -3.45 -1.11
N SER A 45 3.67 -3.22 -0.35
CA SER A 45 4.95 -3.91 -0.56
C SER A 45 4.83 -5.43 -0.41
N ASP A 46 4.05 -5.92 0.58
CA ASP A 46 3.86 -7.36 0.78
C ASP A 46 3.13 -8.00 -0.41
N TYR A 47 2.10 -7.32 -0.93
CA TYR A 47 1.39 -7.80 -2.12
C TYR A 47 2.23 -7.72 -3.39
N ILE A 48 3.11 -6.73 -3.53
CA ILE A 48 4.06 -6.65 -4.64
C ILE A 48 4.96 -7.90 -4.61
N GLU A 49 5.57 -8.21 -3.48
CA GLU A 49 6.42 -9.40 -3.33
C GLU A 49 5.66 -10.71 -3.63
N GLU A 50 4.44 -10.84 -3.12
CA GLU A 50 3.61 -12.02 -3.39
C GLU A 50 3.23 -12.12 -4.87
N LEU A 51 2.84 -11.01 -5.50
CA LEU A 51 2.51 -10.98 -6.93
C LEU A 51 3.69 -11.47 -7.76
N PHE A 52 4.89 -10.95 -7.51
CA PHE A 52 6.06 -11.32 -8.31
C PHE A 52 6.51 -12.76 -8.06
N THR A 53 6.37 -13.26 -6.83
CA THR A 53 6.59 -14.68 -6.52
C THR A 53 5.65 -15.58 -7.33
N LEU A 54 4.37 -15.20 -7.46
CA LEU A 54 3.39 -15.94 -8.25
C LEU A 54 3.63 -15.79 -9.76
N LEU A 55 4.01 -14.59 -10.21
CA LEU A 55 4.30 -14.32 -11.61
C LEU A 55 5.57 -15.05 -12.09
N GLU A 56 6.56 -15.28 -11.23
CA GLU A 56 7.74 -16.11 -11.55
C GLU A 56 7.38 -17.56 -11.86
N GLN A 57 6.24 -18.05 -11.36
CA GLN A 57 5.78 -19.43 -11.56
C GLN A 57 4.97 -19.61 -12.86
N THR A 58 4.79 -18.55 -13.66
CA THR A 58 3.99 -18.59 -14.88
C THR A 58 4.69 -17.93 -16.08
N ASP A 59 4.58 -18.57 -17.23
CA ASP A 59 5.03 -18.05 -18.53
C ASP A 59 3.95 -17.23 -19.25
N GLN A 60 2.77 -17.04 -18.64
CA GLN A 60 1.66 -16.28 -19.24
C GLN A 60 1.96 -14.78 -19.37
N VAL A 61 2.94 -14.27 -18.63
CA VAL A 61 3.36 -12.86 -18.63
C VAL A 61 4.83 -12.81 -19.03
N SER A 62 5.17 -11.93 -19.97
CA SER A 62 6.55 -11.76 -20.43
C SER A 62 7.44 -11.20 -19.30
N THR A 63 8.74 -11.51 -19.33
CA THR A 63 9.70 -10.94 -18.37
C THR A 63 9.72 -9.41 -18.43
N GLU A 64 9.67 -8.84 -19.63
CA GLU A 64 9.62 -7.38 -19.83
C GLU A 64 8.37 -6.76 -19.19
N ASP A 65 7.20 -7.37 -19.36
CA ASP A 65 5.96 -6.87 -18.73
C ASP A 65 6.00 -7.01 -17.20
N LYS A 66 6.64 -8.06 -16.67
CA LYS A 66 6.86 -8.23 -15.22
C LYS A 66 7.75 -7.11 -14.68
N GLU A 67 8.90 -6.86 -15.32
CA GLU A 67 9.82 -5.80 -14.91
C GLU A 67 9.16 -4.41 -14.95
N VAL A 68 8.48 -4.08 -16.05
CA VAL A 68 7.78 -2.78 -16.16
C VAL A 68 6.69 -2.63 -15.11
N LEU A 69 5.91 -3.68 -14.84
CA LEU A 69 4.91 -3.64 -13.77
C LEU A 69 5.56 -3.45 -12.40
N ARG A 70 6.68 -4.14 -12.14
CA ARG A 70 7.40 -4.07 -10.88
C ARG A 70 7.86 -2.66 -10.59
N ASP A 71 8.55 -2.05 -11.55
CA ASP A 71 9.05 -0.68 -11.46
C ASP A 71 7.91 0.31 -11.16
N LEU A 72 6.76 0.14 -11.82
CA LEU A 72 5.58 0.99 -11.60
C LEU A 72 5.04 0.83 -10.18
N LEU A 73 4.87 -0.40 -9.70
CA LEU A 73 4.31 -0.67 -8.37
C LEU A 73 5.25 -0.23 -7.25
N GLU A 74 6.55 -0.53 -7.36
CA GLU A 74 7.57 -0.06 -6.41
C GLU A 74 7.66 1.47 -6.40
N THR A 75 7.57 2.12 -7.57
CA THR A 75 7.50 3.59 -7.64
C THR A 75 6.27 4.15 -6.94
N VAL A 76 5.10 3.49 -7.05
CA VAL A 76 3.91 3.92 -6.29
C VAL A 76 4.14 3.75 -4.80
N ASP A 77 4.66 2.59 -4.37
CA ASP A 77 4.94 2.32 -2.96
C ASP A 77 5.90 3.38 -2.37
N GLU A 78 7.02 3.65 -3.03
CA GLU A 78 7.97 4.67 -2.59
C GLU A 78 7.37 6.09 -2.51
N GLN A 79 6.54 6.47 -3.48
CA GLN A 79 5.92 7.79 -3.49
C GLN A 79 4.77 7.90 -2.50
N SER A 80 4.05 6.80 -2.27
CA SER A 80 2.99 6.73 -1.28
C SER A 80 3.57 6.95 0.12
N GLY A 81 4.71 6.34 0.47
CA GLY A 81 5.42 6.61 1.73
C GLY A 81 5.84 8.08 1.94
N LYS A 82 5.86 8.89 0.87
CA LYS A 82 6.15 10.34 0.89
C LYS A 82 4.88 11.21 0.93
N GLY A 83 3.70 10.58 0.93
CA GLY A 83 2.40 11.19 1.23
C GLY A 83 1.45 11.32 0.04
N GLN A 84 1.93 11.32 -1.21
CA GLN A 84 1.05 11.28 -2.37
C GLN A 84 1.78 10.78 -3.64
N PRO A 85 1.43 9.60 -4.17
CA PRO A 85 1.96 9.13 -5.43
C PRO A 85 1.40 9.94 -6.60
N ARG A 86 2.21 10.07 -7.66
CA ARG A 86 1.80 10.75 -8.89
C ARG A 86 0.68 9.94 -9.55
N LYS A 87 -0.48 10.57 -9.76
CA LYS A 87 -1.64 9.96 -10.45
C LYS A 87 -1.29 9.28 -11.77
N THR A 88 -0.34 9.83 -12.54
CA THR A 88 0.10 9.22 -13.80
C THR A 88 0.71 7.84 -13.58
N ILE A 89 1.55 7.66 -12.55
CA ILE A 89 2.19 6.37 -12.25
C ILE A 89 1.15 5.39 -11.71
N VAL A 90 0.27 5.84 -10.81
CA VAL A 90 -0.86 5.03 -10.31
C VAL A 90 -1.73 4.51 -11.46
N ASN A 91 -2.12 5.39 -12.39
CA ASN A 91 -2.93 5.01 -13.54
C ASN A 91 -2.20 4.06 -14.50
N GLN A 92 -0.88 4.20 -14.65
CA GLN A 92 -0.08 3.26 -15.45
C GLN A 92 -0.01 1.88 -14.80
N ALA A 93 0.18 1.82 -13.48
CA ALA A 93 0.13 0.56 -12.74
C ALA A 93 -1.25 -0.12 -12.84
N LEU A 94 -2.33 0.63 -12.63
CA LEU A 94 -3.71 0.15 -12.77
C LEU A 94 -4.01 -0.35 -14.19
N ASP A 95 -3.58 0.37 -15.23
CA ASP A 95 -3.74 -0.06 -16.62
C ASP A 95 -3.04 -1.42 -16.88
N ARG A 96 -1.82 -1.59 -16.36
CA ARG A 96 -1.08 -2.86 -16.49
C ARG A 96 -1.75 -3.99 -15.72
N LEU A 97 -2.16 -3.76 -14.47
CA LEU A 97 -2.91 -4.76 -13.68
C LEU A 97 -4.21 -5.16 -14.36
N SER A 98 -4.95 -4.21 -14.94
CA SER A 98 -6.19 -4.48 -15.67
C SER A 98 -5.99 -5.36 -16.91
N LYS A 99 -4.82 -5.27 -17.55
CA LYS A 99 -4.43 -6.11 -18.70
C LYS A 99 -4.00 -7.51 -18.27
N LEU A 100 -3.47 -7.66 -17.06
CA LEU A 100 -3.10 -8.95 -16.48
C LEU A 100 -4.30 -9.70 -15.89
N SER A 101 -5.28 -8.97 -15.35
CA SER A 101 -6.46 -9.55 -14.69
C SER A 101 -7.15 -10.67 -15.52
N PRO A 102 -7.37 -10.55 -16.84
CA PRO A 102 -7.98 -11.62 -17.64
C PRO A 102 -7.15 -12.90 -17.78
N LEU A 103 -5.84 -12.84 -17.52
CA LEU A 103 -4.95 -14.00 -17.59
C LEU A 103 -5.11 -14.92 -16.37
N PHE A 104 -5.66 -14.39 -15.28
CA PHE A 104 -5.81 -15.07 -14.00
C PHE A 104 -7.28 -15.12 -13.59
N VAL A 105 -7.72 -16.25 -13.04
CA VAL A 105 -9.09 -16.36 -12.53
C VAL A 105 -9.24 -15.48 -11.29
N ALA A 106 -10.32 -14.70 -11.17
CA ALA A 106 -10.55 -13.78 -10.05
C ALA A 106 -10.55 -14.41 -8.64
N GLY A 107 -10.62 -15.75 -8.54
CA GLY A 107 -10.50 -16.51 -7.30
C GLY A 107 -9.20 -17.32 -7.15
N SER A 108 -8.25 -17.20 -8.09
CA SER A 108 -6.90 -17.77 -7.91
C SER A 108 -6.05 -16.87 -7.01
N GLY A 109 -4.98 -17.41 -6.43
CA GLY A 109 -4.07 -16.62 -5.60
C GLY A 109 -3.56 -15.37 -6.33
N THR A 110 -3.11 -15.51 -7.59
CA THR A 110 -2.67 -14.36 -8.40
C THR A 110 -3.79 -13.37 -8.68
N GLY A 111 -5.01 -13.84 -8.97
CA GLY A 111 -6.17 -12.97 -9.21
C GLY A 111 -6.60 -12.19 -7.96
N GLN A 112 -6.49 -12.81 -6.79
CA GLN A 112 -6.76 -12.16 -5.50
C GLN A 112 -5.72 -11.08 -5.19
N VAL A 113 -4.43 -11.37 -5.38
CA VAL A 113 -3.35 -10.39 -5.16
C VAL A 113 -3.46 -9.21 -6.14
N ILE A 114 -3.75 -9.45 -7.42
CA ILE A 114 -4.00 -8.38 -8.41
C ILE A 114 -5.17 -7.49 -7.95
N SER A 115 -6.25 -8.09 -7.43
CA SER A 115 -7.41 -7.34 -6.94
C SER A 115 -7.07 -6.50 -5.72
N ALA A 116 -6.34 -7.06 -4.75
CA ALA A 116 -5.91 -6.34 -3.55
C ALA A 116 -5.01 -5.13 -3.86
N ILE A 117 -4.05 -5.30 -4.78
CA ILE A 117 -3.21 -4.19 -5.24
C ILE A 117 -4.07 -3.14 -5.95
N THR A 118 -5.00 -3.55 -6.81
CA THR A 118 -5.91 -2.63 -7.51
C THR A 118 -6.73 -1.79 -6.53
N ASP A 119 -7.29 -2.42 -5.49
CA ASP A 119 -8.08 -1.75 -4.46
C ASP A 119 -7.26 -0.70 -3.69
N ILE A 120 -6.01 -1.03 -3.33
CA ILE A 120 -5.07 -0.09 -2.69
C ILE A 120 -4.77 1.10 -3.62
N LEU A 121 -4.50 0.82 -4.90
CA LEU A 121 -4.14 1.85 -5.87
C LEU A 121 -5.31 2.76 -6.25
N ASP A 122 -6.54 2.27 -6.27
CA ASP A 122 -7.73 3.05 -6.63
C ASP A 122 -8.00 4.19 -5.63
N VAL A 123 -7.50 4.11 -4.39
CA VAL A 123 -7.55 5.21 -3.40
C VAL A 123 -6.77 6.44 -3.89
N TRP A 124 -5.76 6.23 -4.73
CA TRP A 124 -4.84 7.27 -5.19
C TRP A 124 -5.20 7.83 -6.59
N LYS A 125 -6.23 7.30 -7.22
CA LYS A 125 -6.69 7.69 -8.57
C LYS A 125 -7.23 9.12 -8.64
#